data_AF-A0A1D6NTT1-F1
#
_entry.id   AF-A0A1D6NTT1-F1
#
_cell.length_a   1.000
_cell.length_b   1.000
_cell.length_c   1.000
_cell.angle_alpha   90.00
_cell.angle_beta   90.00
_cell.angle_gamma   90.00
#
_symmetry.space_group_name_H-M   'P 1'
#
loop_
_entity.id
_entity.type
_entity.pdbx_description
1 polymer ?
#
loop_
_entity_poly.entity_id
_entity_poly.type
_entity_poly.pdbx_seq_one_letter_code
_entity_poly.pdbx_strand_id
1 'polypeptide(L)'
;MVLRSCSPSSWSAAGAAVATRASANPPPPRPSSPPSRPSRRAMDSAAGAGRHRVRIAVVGDVHNDWALEEDSKALRFLQPDLVLFTGDYGNENVELVRSISDLQLPKAAILGNHDCWHTHQFSEKKVDRVRLQLASLGEQHVGYKCLDFPSIKLSVVGGRPFSCGGDRLLRPRLLSKWLVRDMTTNTYICFYGVNDMAGSAKKIYDAAAGAPEGHSVVLLAHNGPTGLGSRMDDICGRDWVPGGGDHGDPGPWFMAILFPLLTLPLLHTAISYATCLNKNHVDLERAISDLQREARVSIPLVVFGHMHKSLAYGRGLRKMIAFGANHIIYLNGAVVPRVKFAQTTPGHEQNQPEGSGSRAPTLRAFTIADLYEGRVEKISEVWVLVSGARTEVEEEIVLYKHPREQHM
;
A
#
# COMPACT_ATOMS: atom_id res chain seq x y z
N MET A 1 -19.48 -63.38 -45.59
CA MET A 1 -19.08 -64.31 -46.68
C MET A 1 -17.60 -64.60 -46.51
N VAL A 2 -17.11 -65.79 -46.91
CA VAL A 2 -15.74 -66.28 -46.61
C VAL A 2 -14.76 -65.84 -47.71
N LEU A 3 -13.44 -66.08 -47.50
CA LEU A 3 -12.31 -65.95 -48.44
C LEU A 3 -11.65 -64.54 -48.48
N ARG A 4 -10.31 -64.39 -48.59
CA ARG A 4 -9.21 -65.36 -48.40
C ARG A 4 -7.86 -64.67 -48.06
N SER A 5 -7.04 -65.40 -47.31
CA SER A 5 -5.57 -65.48 -47.30
C SER A 5 -4.72 -64.57 -48.22
N CYS A 6 -3.61 -64.05 -47.69
CA CYS A 6 -2.35 -64.02 -48.42
C CYS A 6 -1.13 -64.19 -47.49
N SER A 7 -0.31 -65.21 -47.75
CA SER A 7 1.04 -65.41 -47.21
C SER A 7 1.79 -66.29 -48.21
N PRO A 8 3.07 -65.99 -48.49
CA PRO A 8 4.13 -66.98 -48.30
C PRO A 8 5.39 -66.33 -47.65
N SER A 9 6.07 -66.99 -46.71
CA SER A 9 7.33 -67.76 -46.89
C SER A 9 8.56 -66.92 -47.29
N SER A 10 9.82 -67.30 -47.00
CA SER A 10 10.34 -68.64 -46.67
C SER A 10 11.74 -68.59 -46.03
N TRP A 11 12.07 -69.61 -45.21
CA TRP A 11 13.41 -70.21 -45.02
C TRP A 11 14.45 -69.31 -44.28
N SER A 12 15.52 -69.75 -43.61
CA SER A 12 16.17 -71.00 -43.14
C SER A 12 17.55 -70.54 -42.60
N ALA A 13 18.34 -71.22 -41.75
CA ALA A 13 18.21 -72.45 -40.96
C ALA A 13 19.24 -72.41 -39.79
N ALA A 14 19.19 -73.45 -38.93
CA ALA A 14 20.26 -74.01 -38.08
C ALA A 14 21.38 -73.12 -37.47
N GLY A 15 21.49 -73.15 -36.13
CA GLY A 15 22.68 -72.71 -35.37
C GLY A 15 22.67 -73.28 -33.95
N ALA A 16 23.81 -73.78 -33.46
CA ALA A 16 23.92 -74.48 -32.16
C ALA A 16 24.21 -73.54 -30.98
N ALA A 17 24.03 -74.04 -29.75
CA ALA A 17 24.07 -73.25 -28.53
C ALA A 17 25.49 -72.89 -28.03
N VAL A 18 25.62 -71.67 -27.49
CA VAL A 18 26.68 -71.27 -26.53
C VAL A 18 26.01 -70.42 -25.44
N ALA A 19 26.40 -70.61 -24.18
CA ALA A 19 25.81 -69.89 -23.04
C ALA A 19 26.67 -68.70 -22.59
N THR A 20 26.06 -67.51 -22.49
CA THR A 20 26.71 -66.31 -21.94
C THR A 20 25.77 -65.50 -21.04
N ARG A 21 26.17 -65.42 -19.76
CA ARG A 21 25.79 -64.46 -18.69
C ARG A 21 24.60 -63.51 -18.94
N ALA A 22 23.57 -63.65 -18.12
CA ALA A 22 22.58 -62.60 -17.91
C ALA A 22 23.23 -61.32 -17.35
N SER A 23 22.85 -60.16 -17.88
CA SER A 23 23.13 -58.84 -17.29
C SER A 23 21.86 -58.32 -16.62
N ALA A 24 21.92 -58.00 -15.33
CA ALA A 24 20.79 -57.46 -14.59
C ALA A 24 20.77 -55.93 -14.68
N ASN A 25 19.61 -55.35 -14.98
CA ASN A 25 19.43 -53.89 -14.94
C ASN A 25 19.62 -53.36 -13.51
N PRO A 26 20.26 -52.19 -13.32
CA PRO A 26 20.43 -51.59 -12.00
C PRO A 26 19.09 -51.11 -11.40
N PRO A 27 18.92 -51.16 -10.07
CA PRO A 27 17.72 -50.66 -9.40
C PRO A 27 17.65 -49.13 -9.38
N PRO A 28 16.46 -48.53 -9.23
CA PRO A 28 16.30 -47.08 -9.10
C PRO A 28 16.93 -46.53 -7.81
N PRO A 29 17.32 -45.24 -7.77
CA PRO A 29 17.89 -44.61 -6.59
C PRO A 29 16.88 -44.50 -5.44
N ARG A 30 17.37 -44.57 -4.19
CA ARG A 30 16.55 -44.40 -2.99
C ARG A 30 16.22 -42.92 -2.74
N PRO A 31 15.05 -42.60 -2.15
CA PRO A 31 14.76 -41.24 -1.70
C PRO A 31 15.72 -40.79 -0.60
N SER A 32 15.98 -39.49 -0.55
CA SER A 32 16.86 -38.86 0.45
C SER A 32 16.21 -38.76 1.83
N SER A 33 17.05 -38.79 2.87
CA SER A 33 16.63 -38.63 4.27
C SER A 33 16.03 -37.23 4.53
N PRO A 34 15.02 -37.09 5.40
CA PRO A 34 14.54 -35.79 5.84
C PRO A 34 15.61 -35.05 6.67
N PRO A 35 15.64 -33.70 6.65
CA PRO A 35 16.62 -32.93 7.41
C PRO A 35 16.47 -33.10 8.91
N SER A 36 17.59 -33.05 9.64
CA SER A 36 17.63 -33.21 11.09
C SER A 36 16.91 -32.07 11.82
N ARG A 37 16.07 -32.42 12.78
CA ARG A 37 15.34 -31.47 13.62
C ARG A 37 16.35 -30.71 14.52
N PRO A 38 16.34 -29.37 14.55
CA PRO A 38 17.30 -28.62 15.37
C PRO A 38 17.11 -28.92 16.85
N SER A 39 18.22 -28.98 17.60
CA SER A 39 18.18 -29.30 19.04
C SER A 39 17.51 -28.17 19.84
N ARG A 40 16.86 -28.52 20.97
CA ARG A 40 16.19 -27.54 21.86
C ARG A 40 17.09 -26.36 22.25
N ARG A 41 18.40 -26.59 22.40
CA ARG A 41 19.40 -25.56 22.76
C ARG A 41 19.57 -24.44 21.73
N ALA A 42 18.98 -24.56 20.53
CA ALA A 42 18.92 -23.52 19.50
C ALA A 42 17.59 -22.73 19.50
N MET A 43 16.63 -23.08 20.36
CA MET A 43 15.38 -22.32 20.54
C MET A 43 15.48 -21.37 21.73
N ASP A 44 16.14 -21.78 22.81
CA ASP A 44 16.22 -21.00 24.05
C ASP A 44 17.06 -19.71 23.92
N SER A 45 17.96 -19.64 22.92
CA SER A 45 18.75 -18.43 22.60
C SER A 45 18.02 -17.40 21.74
N ALA A 46 16.80 -17.69 21.27
CA ALA A 46 15.92 -16.71 20.62
C ALA A 46 14.99 -15.98 21.61
N ALA A 47 14.89 -16.45 22.85
CA ALA A 47 14.08 -15.86 23.92
C ALA A 47 14.78 -14.64 24.58
N GLY A 48 15.21 -13.67 23.77
CA GLY A 48 16.17 -12.63 24.14
C GLY A 48 15.79 -11.20 23.77
N ALA A 49 14.59 -10.74 24.16
CA ALA A 49 14.22 -9.31 24.28
C ALA A 49 14.59 -8.37 23.11
N GLY A 50 14.37 -8.80 21.87
CA GLY A 50 14.41 -7.91 20.70
C GLY A 50 13.28 -6.88 20.74
N ARG A 51 13.54 -5.68 21.28
CA ARG A 51 12.57 -4.59 21.43
C ARG A 51 11.99 -4.23 20.06
N HIS A 52 10.69 -4.50 19.84
CA HIS A 52 10.05 -4.43 18.52
C HIS A 52 9.99 -2.98 17.98
N ARG A 53 11.04 -2.58 17.25
CA ARG A 53 11.01 -1.45 16.32
C ARG A 53 10.51 -1.91 14.95
N VAL A 54 9.81 -1.03 14.26
CA VAL A 54 9.36 -1.22 12.89
C VAL A 54 9.56 0.08 12.13
N ARG A 55 10.28 0.05 11.02
CA ARG A 55 10.48 1.20 10.12
C ARG A 55 9.59 1.09 8.90
N ILE A 56 8.71 2.06 8.73
CA ILE A 56 7.84 2.19 7.58
C ILE A 56 8.35 3.33 6.69
N ALA A 57 8.52 3.07 5.39
CA ALA A 57 8.78 4.10 4.39
C ALA A 57 7.52 4.37 3.57
N VAL A 58 7.05 5.61 3.54
CA VAL A 58 5.89 6.04 2.75
C VAL A 58 6.36 6.71 1.46
N VAL A 59 5.80 6.24 0.34
CA VAL A 59 5.94 6.79 -1.01
C VAL A 59 4.57 7.27 -1.47
N GLY A 60 4.31 8.57 -1.36
CA GLY A 60 3.06 9.16 -1.82
C GLY A 60 3.12 9.75 -3.22
N ASP A 61 1.93 9.89 -3.81
CA ASP A 61 1.56 10.73 -4.95
C ASP A 61 2.66 10.80 -6.04
N VAL A 62 2.88 9.65 -6.67
CA VAL A 62 4.09 9.40 -7.45
C VAL A 62 4.11 10.18 -8.76
N HIS A 63 2.98 10.41 -9.43
CA HIS A 63 2.83 11.23 -10.65
C HIS A 63 3.89 11.02 -11.75
N ASN A 64 4.36 9.78 -11.94
CA ASN A 64 5.45 9.33 -12.81
C ASN A 64 6.90 9.50 -12.28
N ASP A 65 7.12 10.11 -11.11
CA ASP A 65 8.41 10.25 -10.44
C ASP A 65 8.85 8.94 -9.72
N TRP A 66 8.95 7.83 -10.46
CA TRP A 66 9.45 6.54 -9.96
C TRP A 66 10.48 5.93 -10.91
N ALA A 67 11.63 5.53 -10.36
CA ALA A 67 12.59 4.72 -11.09
C ALA A 67 13.09 3.58 -10.18
N LEU A 68 12.58 2.37 -10.41
CA LEU A 68 12.85 1.18 -9.58
C LEU A 68 14.34 0.99 -9.23
N GLU A 69 15.28 1.28 -10.14
CA GLU A 69 16.71 1.18 -9.85
C GLU A 69 17.17 2.15 -8.75
N GLU A 70 16.78 3.42 -8.85
CA GLU A 70 17.22 4.51 -7.98
C GLU A 70 16.42 4.54 -6.67
N ASP A 71 15.09 4.40 -6.75
CA ASP A 71 14.25 4.27 -5.57
C ASP A 71 14.59 2.97 -4.79
N SER A 72 15.01 1.88 -5.44
CA SER A 72 15.54 0.70 -4.72
C SER A 72 16.88 0.97 -4.03
N LYS A 73 17.78 1.80 -4.60
CA LYS A 73 19.03 2.18 -3.93
C LYS A 73 18.72 2.98 -2.66
N ALA A 74 17.87 4.00 -2.78
CA ALA A 74 17.44 4.81 -1.65
C ALA A 74 16.72 4.00 -0.56
N LEU A 75 15.73 3.17 -0.93
CA LEU A 75 14.99 2.34 0.02
C LEU A 75 15.89 1.31 0.73
N ARG A 76 16.82 0.65 0.01
CA ARG A 76 17.78 -0.28 0.64
C ARG A 76 18.74 0.42 1.62
N PHE A 77 19.10 1.68 1.34
CA PHE A 77 19.90 2.51 2.24
C PHE A 77 19.10 2.95 3.50
N LEU A 78 17.82 3.27 3.34
CA LEU A 78 16.92 3.65 4.45
C LEU A 78 16.54 2.48 5.39
N GLN A 79 16.64 1.24 4.88
CA GLN A 79 16.34 -0.01 5.58
C GLN A 79 14.94 -0.06 6.24
N PRO A 80 13.83 0.14 5.50
CA PRO A 80 12.50 -0.09 6.02
C PRO A 80 12.15 -1.58 6.07
N ASP A 81 11.38 -1.97 7.09
CA ASP A 81 10.73 -3.28 7.17
C ASP A 81 9.54 -3.37 6.21
N LEU A 82 8.93 -2.22 5.87
CA LEU A 82 7.71 -2.12 5.07
C LEU A 82 7.67 -0.81 4.27
N VAL A 83 7.25 -0.89 3.00
CA VAL A 83 7.00 0.28 2.13
C VAL A 83 5.50 0.46 1.88
N LEU A 84 4.96 1.66 2.08
CA LEU A 84 3.56 1.99 1.81
C LEU A 84 3.45 2.94 0.63
N PHE A 85 2.60 2.60 -0.34
CA PHE A 85 2.32 3.43 -1.52
C PHE A 85 0.88 3.97 -1.48
N THR A 86 0.70 5.30 -1.42
CA THR A 86 -0.63 5.92 -1.23
C THR A 86 -1.44 6.05 -2.51
N GLY A 87 -0.84 5.86 -3.70
CA GLY A 87 -1.53 5.94 -4.99
C GLY A 87 -0.98 7.05 -5.89
N ASP A 88 -1.78 7.36 -6.91
CA ASP A 88 -1.53 8.36 -7.95
C ASP A 88 -0.20 8.13 -8.67
N TYR A 89 -0.06 6.92 -9.22
CA TYR A 89 1.14 6.47 -9.91
C TYR A 89 1.42 7.22 -11.21
N GLY A 90 0.37 7.64 -11.93
CA GLY A 90 0.51 8.56 -13.06
C GLY A 90 -0.51 8.36 -14.19
N ASN A 91 -1.78 8.66 -13.97
CA ASN A 91 -2.84 8.57 -15.00
C ASN A 91 -2.98 7.15 -15.60
N GLU A 92 -3.19 6.16 -14.73
CA GLU A 92 -3.26 4.74 -15.07
C GLU A 92 -1.96 4.15 -15.66
N ASN A 93 -0.77 4.54 -15.16
CA ASN A 93 0.52 4.06 -15.65
C ASN A 93 0.81 2.59 -15.23
N VAL A 94 0.27 1.64 -16.01
CA VAL A 94 0.47 0.19 -15.84
C VAL A 94 1.95 -0.20 -15.79
N GLU A 95 2.77 0.43 -16.62
CA GLU A 95 4.19 0.13 -16.76
C GLU A 95 4.96 0.51 -15.48
N LEU A 96 4.62 1.65 -14.88
CA LEU A 96 5.16 2.11 -13.60
C LEU A 96 4.61 1.29 -12.43
N VAL A 97 3.30 0.98 -12.40
CA VAL A 97 2.73 0.13 -11.34
C VAL A 97 3.34 -1.27 -11.34
N ARG A 98 3.67 -1.83 -12.52
CA ARG A 98 4.49 -3.05 -12.63
C ARG A 98 5.90 -2.85 -12.05
N SER A 99 6.54 -1.73 -12.38
CA SER A 99 7.84 -1.35 -11.80
C SER A 99 7.80 -1.19 -10.27
N ILE A 100 6.65 -0.87 -9.67
CA ILE A 100 6.43 -0.89 -8.21
C ILE A 100 6.21 -2.31 -7.70
N SER A 101 5.43 -3.17 -8.39
CA SER A 101 5.27 -4.57 -8.00
C SER A 101 6.60 -5.34 -8.02
N ASP A 102 7.52 -4.98 -8.91
CA ASP A 102 8.86 -5.57 -9.04
C ASP A 102 9.84 -5.19 -7.90
N LEU A 103 9.53 -4.18 -7.08
CA LEU A 103 10.35 -3.80 -5.92
C LEU A 103 10.51 -4.97 -4.93
N GLN A 104 11.75 -5.37 -4.68
CA GLN A 104 12.11 -6.49 -3.80
C GLN A 104 12.21 -6.06 -2.32
N LEU A 105 11.11 -5.51 -1.79
CA LEU A 105 10.89 -5.19 -0.37
C LEU A 105 9.42 -5.49 0.00
N PRO A 106 9.11 -5.81 1.27
CA PRO A 106 7.73 -5.93 1.73
C PRO A 106 6.98 -4.61 1.50
N LYS A 107 5.78 -4.68 0.93
CA LYS A 107 5.01 -3.47 0.61
C LYS A 107 3.50 -3.67 0.64
N ALA A 108 2.80 -2.57 0.83
CA ALA A 108 1.37 -2.43 0.60
C ALA A 108 1.10 -1.19 -0.26
N ALA A 109 0.09 -1.25 -1.12
CA ALA A 109 -0.25 -0.20 -2.08
C ALA A 109 -1.77 -0.01 -2.15
N ILE A 110 -2.20 1.23 -2.38
CA ILE A 110 -3.58 1.54 -2.80
C ILE A 110 -3.56 2.32 -4.12
N LEU A 111 -4.68 2.33 -4.85
CA LEU A 111 -4.84 3.10 -6.09
C LEU A 111 -5.54 4.42 -5.77
N GLY A 112 -5.01 5.54 -6.28
CA GLY A 112 -5.57 6.88 -6.14
C GLY A 112 -6.53 7.27 -7.26
N ASN A 113 -6.98 8.53 -7.28
CA ASN A 113 -7.94 8.99 -8.29
C ASN A 113 -7.33 9.15 -9.69
N HIS A 114 -6.03 9.48 -9.80
CA HIS A 114 -5.33 9.44 -11.10
C HIS A 114 -5.09 8.00 -11.58
N ASP A 115 -5.16 6.99 -10.72
CA ASP A 115 -5.03 5.58 -11.13
C ASP A 115 -6.31 5.00 -11.77
N CYS A 116 -7.40 5.77 -11.81
CA CYS A 116 -8.63 5.52 -12.58
C CYS A 116 -9.07 6.72 -13.45
N TRP A 117 -8.10 7.54 -13.86
CA TRP A 117 -8.33 8.82 -14.54
C TRP A 117 -9.26 8.70 -15.76
N HIS A 118 -9.04 7.69 -16.60
CA HIS A 118 -9.79 7.46 -17.83
C HIS A 118 -10.88 6.38 -17.66
N THR A 119 -10.66 5.39 -16.81
CA THR A 119 -11.49 4.20 -16.64
C THR A 119 -12.60 4.47 -15.63
N HIS A 120 -13.81 4.78 -16.13
CA HIS A 120 -14.95 5.15 -15.27
C HIS A 120 -15.79 3.95 -14.79
N GLN A 121 -15.62 2.79 -15.43
CA GLN A 121 -16.27 1.51 -15.12
C GLN A 121 -15.47 0.39 -15.80
N PHE A 122 -15.51 -0.84 -15.25
CA PHE A 122 -14.87 -1.98 -15.90
C PHE A 122 -15.58 -2.39 -17.20
N SER A 123 -14.81 -2.72 -18.24
CA SER A 123 -15.34 -3.16 -19.55
C SER A 123 -15.39 -4.68 -19.71
N GLU A 124 -16.54 -5.20 -20.13
CA GLU A 124 -16.71 -6.62 -20.48
C GLU A 124 -16.03 -7.01 -21.80
N LYS A 125 -15.71 -6.04 -22.68
CA LYS A 125 -15.23 -6.31 -24.04
C LYS A 125 -13.71 -6.21 -24.23
N LYS A 126 -13.01 -5.52 -23.32
CA LYS A 126 -11.55 -5.38 -23.30
C LYS A 126 -11.07 -5.28 -21.86
N VAL A 127 -9.83 -5.67 -21.59
CA VAL A 127 -9.17 -5.35 -20.31
C VAL A 127 -8.87 -3.83 -20.28
N ASP A 128 -9.00 -3.19 -19.12
CA ASP A 128 -8.66 -1.78 -18.89
C ASP A 128 -7.41 -1.63 -18.04
N ARG A 129 -6.81 -0.43 -18.06
CA ARG A 129 -5.55 -0.17 -17.36
C ARG A 129 -5.69 -0.27 -15.85
N VAL A 130 -6.87 0.01 -15.28
CA VAL A 130 -7.20 -0.30 -13.86
C VAL A 130 -7.03 -1.79 -13.56
N ARG A 131 -7.64 -2.70 -14.35
CA ARG A 131 -7.42 -4.15 -14.16
C ARG A 131 -5.98 -4.59 -14.36
N LEU A 132 -5.23 -3.98 -15.29
CA LEU A 132 -3.81 -4.30 -15.47
C LEU A 132 -2.93 -3.84 -14.28
N GLN A 133 -3.22 -2.67 -13.70
CA GLN A 133 -2.57 -2.19 -12.47
C GLN A 133 -2.88 -3.12 -11.29
N LEU A 134 -4.16 -3.46 -11.08
CA LEU A 134 -4.60 -4.38 -10.02
C LEU A 134 -4.01 -5.79 -10.19
N ALA A 135 -3.91 -6.29 -11.42
CA ALA A 135 -3.26 -7.59 -11.71
C ALA A 135 -1.74 -7.57 -11.50
N SER A 136 -1.09 -6.41 -11.63
CA SER A 136 0.35 -6.27 -11.37
C SER A 136 0.65 -6.20 -9.86
N LEU A 137 -0.18 -5.47 -9.10
CA LEU A 137 -0.06 -5.41 -7.63
C LEU A 137 -0.50 -6.72 -6.94
N GLY A 138 -1.56 -7.38 -7.44
CA GLY A 138 -2.12 -8.58 -6.83
C GLY A 138 -2.52 -8.34 -5.37
N GLU A 139 -2.02 -9.18 -4.46
CA GLU A 139 -2.26 -9.04 -3.01
C GLU A 139 -1.52 -7.86 -2.36
N GLN A 140 -0.59 -7.19 -3.07
CA GLN A 140 0.00 -5.93 -2.59
C GLN A 140 -1.01 -4.77 -2.64
N HIS A 141 -2.10 -4.89 -3.42
CA HIS A 141 -3.18 -3.91 -3.42
C HIS A 141 -4.16 -4.15 -2.26
N VAL A 142 -4.18 -3.22 -1.29
CA VAL A 142 -4.91 -3.40 -0.02
C VAL A 142 -6.31 -2.79 0.04
N GLY A 143 -6.82 -2.14 -1.02
CA GLY A 143 -8.12 -1.43 -0.97
C GLY A 143 -9.28 -2.30 -0.50
N TYR A 144 -9.87 -1.99 0.65
CA TYR A 144 -10.85 -2.82 1.38
C TYR A 144 -10.42 -4.26 1.71
N LYS A 145 -9.11 -4.48 1.90
CA LYS A 145 -8.48 -5.73 2.37
C LYS A 145 -7.61 -5.45 3.60
N CYS A 146 -7.26 -6.52 4.32
CA CYS A 146 -6.14 -6.55 5.26
C CYS A 146 -4.97 -7.32 4.63
N LEU A 147 -3.74 -6.85 4.82
CA LEU A 147 -2.50 -7.53 4.44
C LEU A 147 -1.57 -7.59 5.66
N ASP A 148 -1.27 -8.81 6.10
CA ASP A 148 -0.58 -9.06 7.36
C ASP A 148 0.94 -9.22 7.18
N PHE A 149 1.70 -8.68 8.13
CA PHE A 149 3.16 -8.79 8.22
C PHE A 149 3.55 -9.37 9.61
N PRO A 150 3.40 -10.69 9.84
CA PRO A 150 3.54 -11.28 11.18
C PRO A 150 4.93 -11.15 11.81
N SER A 151 5.98 -11.03 11.01
CA SER A 151 7.36 -10.81 11.48
C SER A 151 7.54 -9.51 12.27
N ILE A 152 6.75 -8.48 11.94
CA ILE A 152 6.75 -7.15 12.57
C ILE A 152 5.47 -6.87 13.38
N LYS A 153 4.58 -7.87 13.53
CA LYS A 153 3.28 -7.75 14.22
C LYS A 153 2.48 -6.54 13.75
N LEU A 154 2.37 -6.39 12.44
CA LEU A 154 1.70 -5.26 11.81
C LEU A 154 0.77 -5.77 10.71
N SER A 155 -0.38 -5.13 10.55
CA SER A 155 -1.29 -5.36 9.43
C SER A 155 -1.62 -4.03 8.74
N VAL A 156 -1.63 -4.03 7.41
CA VAL A 156 -2.04 -2.86 6.62
C VAL A 156 -3.45 -3.08 6.11
N VAL A 157 -4.34 -2.13 6.38
CA VAL A 157 -5.74 -2.17 5.92
C VAL A 157 -5.99 -1.02 4.96
N GLY A 158 -6.47 -1.33 3.76
CA GLY A 158 -6.72 -0.30 2.75
C GLY A 158 -8.06 0.41 2.95
N GLY A 159 -8.01 1.75 2.92
CA GLY A 159 -9.19 2.62 2.83
C GLY A 159 -9.89 2.54 1.46
N ARG A 160 -10.65 3.58 1.12
CA ARG A 160 -11.31 3.70 -0.19
C ARG A 160 -10.27 3.86 -1.32
N PRO A 161 -10.12 2.89 -2.25
CA PRO A 161 -9.34 3.10 -3.45
C PRO A 161 -10.09 4.05 -4.38
N PHE A 162 -9.36 4.75 -5.24
CA PHE A 162 -9.87 5.78 -6.15
C PHE A 162 -10.51 6.99 -5.47
N SER A 163 -10.43 7.15 -4.14
CA SER A 163 -10.95 8.34 -3.46
C SER A 163 -10.24 9.60 -3.98
N CYS A 164 -11.00 10.64 -4.30
CA CYS A 164 -10.49 12.01 -4.46
C CYS A 164 -11.01 12.94 -3.34
N GLY A 165 -11.32 12.38 -2.18
CA GLY A 165 -12.07 13.09 -1.14
C GLY A 165 -13.52 13.42 -1.51
N GLY A 166 -14.18 14.17 -0.63
CA GLY A 166 -15.55 14.64 -0.84
C GLY A 166 -16.65 13.59 -0.58
N ASP A 167 -17.91 14.04 -0.62
CA ASP A 167 -19.11 13.39 -0.05
C ASP A 167 -19.62 12.19 -0.85
N ARG A 168 -18.83 11.71 -1.81
CA ARG A 168 -19.25 10.85 -2.92
C ARG A 168 -18.14 9.88 -3.29
N LEU A 169 -18.55 8.64 -3.56
CA LEU A 169 -17.69 7.65 -4.21
C LEU A 169 -17.31 8.14 -5.61
N LEU A 170 -16.02 8.38 -5.86
CA LEU A 170 -15.50 8.56 -7.22
C LEU A 170 -15.60 7.23 -7.98
N ARG A 171 -15.94 7.31 -9.28
CA ARG A 171 -16.17 6.16 -10.17
C ARG A 171 -17.00 5.05 -9.48
N PRO A 172 -18.25 5.31 -9.03
CA PRO A 172 -18.99 4.33 -8.21
C PRO A 172 -19.19 2.99 -8.93
N ARG A 173 -19.20 2.96 -10.27
CA ARG A 173 -19.25 1.73 -11.09
C ARG A 173 -17.95 0.90 -11.10
N LEU A 174 -16.84 1.39 -10.56
CA LEU A 174 -15.66 0.56 -10.22
C LEU A 174 -15.79 -0.06 -8.82
N LEU A 175 -16.50 0.60 -7.90
CA LEU A 175 -16.65 0.15 -6.52
C LEU A 175 -17.84 -0.81 -6.34
N SER A 176 -18.95 -0.59 -7.04
CA SER A 176 -20.18 -1.39 -6.90
C SER A 176 -20.27 -2.61 -7.81
N LYS A 177 -19.60 -2.58 -8.98
CA LYS A 177 -19.92 -3.52 -10.06
C LYS A 177 -19.21 -4.87 -9.91
N TRP A 178 -19.98 -5.93 -10.10
CA TRP A 178 -19.51 -7.31 -10.31
C TRP A 178 -18.62 -7.45 -11.54
N LEU A 179 -17.65 -8.37 -11.46
CA LEU A 179 -17.13 -9.12 -12.60
C LEU A 179 -16.66 -10.52 -12.15
N VAL A 180 -17.50 -11.51 -12.46
CA VAL A 180 -17.40 -12.92 -12.03
C VAL A 180 -17.78 -13.82 -13.22
N ARG A 181 -17.13 -14.96 -13.49
CA ARG A 181 -15.65 -15.31 -13.31
C ARG A 181 -13.45 -14.62 -15.26
N ASP A 182 -12.31 -15.31 -15.57
CA ASP A 182 -12.12 -15.93 -16.89
C ASP A 182 -12.08 -17.45 -16.69
N MET A 183 -12.57 -18.21 -17.67
CA MET A 183 -12.50 -19.67 -17.73
C MET A 183 -11.30 -20.17 -18.55
N THR A 184 -10.57 -19.25 -19.20
CA THR A 184 -9.48 -19.53 -20.15
C THR A 184 -8.10 -19.12 -19.61
N THR A 185 -7.96 -17.90 -19.07
CA THR A 185 -6.79 -17.46 -18.28
C THR A 185 -6.92 -17.74 -16.78
N ASN A 186 -8.08 -18.24 -16.33
CA ASN A 186 -8.39 -18.55 -14.94
C ASN A 186 -8.31 -17.36 -13.93
N THR A 187 -8.47 -16.11 -14.38
CA THR A 187 -8.43 -14.92 -13.51
C THR A 187 -9.71 -14.08 -13.61
N TYR A 188 -10.35 -13.78 -12.47
CA TYR A 188 -11.52 -12.87 -12.37
C TYR A 188 -11.16 -11.60 -11.59
N ILE A 189 -12.07 -10.62 -11.51
CA ILE A 189 -11.78 -9.19 -11.30
C ILE A 189 -11.92 -8.79 -9.82
N CYS A 190 -11.21 -7.72 -9.40
CA CYS A 190 -11.37 -7.09 -8.09
C CYS A 190 -12.83 -6.72 -7.78
N PHE A 191 -13.29 -7.16 -6.60
CA PHE A 191 -14.67 -6.98 -6.16
C PHE A 191 -14.71 -6.16 -4.87
N TYR A 192 -14.93 -4.85 -4.99
CA TYR A 192 -15.10 -4.01 -3.81
C TYR A 192 -16.51 -4.14 -3.23
N GLY A 193 -17.57 -4.16 -4.06
CA GLY A 193 -18.95 -4.36 -3.61
C GLY A 193 -19.51 -3.19 -2.79
N VAL A 194 -18.96 -1.99 -2.97
CA VAL A 194 -19.29 -0.79 -2.22
C VAL A 194 -20.18 0.11 -3.07
N ASN A 195 -21.38 0.42 -2.56
CA ASN A 195 -22.40 1.21 -3.25
C ASN A 195 -22.54 2.65 -2.70
N ASP A 196 -22.16 2.85 -1.44
CA ASP A 196 -22.29 4.08 -0.67
C ASP A 196 -21.15 4.18 0.38
N MET A 197 -21.08 5.32 1.09
CA MET A 197 -20.03 5.55 2.09
C MET A 197 -20.20 4.64 3.33
N ALA A 198 -21.42 4.25 3.69
CA ALA A 198 -21.67 3.36 4.83
C ALA A 198 -21.13 1.94 4.58
N GLY A 199 -21.32 1.41 3.37
CA GLY A 199 -20.70 0.16 2.92
C GLY A 199 -19.18 0.24 2.80
N SER A 200 -18.65 1.41 2.42
CA SER A 200 -17.21 1.70 2.45
C SER A 200 -16.67 1.64 3.89
N ALA A 201 -17.32 2.34 4.82
CA ALA A 201 -16.97 2.37 6.25
C ALA A 201 -16.95 0.96 6.83
N LYS A 202 -18.01 0.19 6.56
CA LYS A 202 -18.13 -1.20 7.03
C LYS A 202 -17.00 -2.07 6.47
N LYS A 203 -16.62 -1.92 5.20
CA LYS A 203 -15.53 -2.67 4.59
C LYS A 203 -14.16 -2.38 5.21
N ILE A 204 -13.87 -1.12 5.55
CA ILE A 204 -12.64 -0.71 6.22
C ILE A 204 -12.62 -1.26 7.66
N TYR A 205 -13.74 -1.13 8.38
CA TYR A 205 -13.94 -1.70 9.71
C TYR A 205 -13.80 -3.23 9.73
N ASP A 206 -14.50 -3.96 8.85
CA ASP A 206 -14.49 -5.43 8.78
C ASP A 206 -13.07 -5.96 8.55
N ALA A 207 -12.29 -5.29 7.68
CA ALA A 207 -10.91 -5.66 7.39
C ALA A 207 -9.97 -5.41 8.59
N ALA A 208 -10.16 -4.33 9.35
CA ALA A 208 -9.34 -4.02 10.52
C ALA A 208 -9.71 -4.83 11.78
N ALA A 209 -11.00 -5.07 12.02
CA ALA A 209 -11.47 -5.97 13.08
C ALA A 209 -11.07 -7.43 12.84
N GLY A 210 -10.86 -7.81 11.57
CA GLY A 210 -10.31 -9.10 11.15
C GLY A 210 -8.80 -9.27 11.30
N ALA A 211 -8.05 -8.25 11.71
CA ALA A 211 -6.59 -8.33 11.85
C ALA A 211 -6.15 -9.32 12.96
N PRO A 212 -4.97 -9.96 12.85
CA PRO A 212 -4.47 -10.89 13.86
C PRO A 212 -4.27 -10.25 15.25
N GLU A 213 -4.50 -11.02 16.30
CA GLU A 213 -4.40 -10.51 17.67
C GLU A 213 -2.96 -10.09 18.03
N GLY A 214 -2.83 -8.92 18.64
CA GLY A 214 -1.53 -8.33 18.97
C GLY A 214 -0.79 -7.69 17.78
N HIS A 215 -1.42 -7.62 16.59
CA HIS A 215 -0.93 -6.75 15.52
C HIS A 215 -1.32 -5.29 15.78
N SER A 216 -0.45 -4.36 15.35
CA SER A 216 -0.84 -2.97 15.13
C SER A 216 -1.41 -2.82 13.72
N VAL A 217 -2.55 -2.15 13.58
CA VAL A 217 -3.17 -1.87 12.28
C VAL A 217 -2.69 -0.49 11.78
N VAL A 218 -2.15 -0.45 10.58
CA VAL A 218 -1.90 0.81 9.85
C VAL A 218 -2.94 0.93 8.76
N LEU A 219 -3.73 2.00 8.77
CA LEU A 219 -4.65 2.28 7.66
C LEU A 219 -3.87 2.94 6.53
N LEU A 220 -4.10 2.49 5.29
CA LEU A 220 -3.52 3.06 4.07
C LEU A 220 -4.64 3.49 3.12
N ALA A 221 -4.83 4.79 2.94
CA ALA A 221 -5.83 5.36 2.03
C ALA A 221 -5.15 6.20 0.93
N HIS A 222 -5.90 6.62 -0.09
CA HIS A 222 -5.41 7.67 -0.99
C HIS A 222 -5.68 9.05 -0.42
N ASN A 223 -6.88 9.30 0.10
CA ASN A 223 -7.24 10.55 0.78
C ASN A 223 -7.35 10.36 2.29
N GLY A 224 -7.20 11.44 3.06
CA GLY A 224 -7.34 11.43 4.52
C GLY A 224 -8.80 11.47 4.99
N PRO A 225 -9.06 11.22 6.29
CA PRO A 225 -10.39 11.37 6.87
C PRO A 225 -10.75 12.85 7.09
N THR A 226 -12.06 13.11 7.23
CA THR A 226 -12.60 14.41 7.61
C THR A 226 -12.15 14.93 8.99
N GLY A 227 -12.41 16.21 9.24
CA GLY A 227 -12.09 16.90 10.48
C GLY A 227 -10.68 17.47 10.50
N LEU A 228 -9.87 17.11 9.52
CA LEU A 228 -8.46 17.45 9.42
C LEU A 228 -8.19 18.52 8.34
N GLY A 229 -9.22 19.24 7.91
CA GLY A 229 -9.18 20.23 6.82
C GLY A 229 -9.86 21.55 7.15
N SER A 230 -9.80 22.01 8.41
CA SER A 230 -10.49 23.23 8.88
C SER A 230 -9.97 24.51 8.23
N ARG A 231 -8.66 24.53 7.90
CA ARG A 231 -7.93 25.57 7.21
C ARG A 231 -7.28 24.99 5.96
N MET A 232 -6.97 25.83 4.97
CA MET A 232 -6.32 25.38 3.73
C MET A 232 -4.90 24.79 3.94
N ASP A 233 -4.21 25.19 5.00
CA ASP A 233 -2.89 24.67 5.41
C ASP A 233 -2.95 23.38 6.24
N ASP A 234 -4.16 22.91 6.61
CA ASP A 234 -4.32 21.63 7.32
C ASP A 234 -4.14 20.43 6.37
N ILE A 235 -3.87 19.27 6.96
CA ILE A 235 -3.48 18.02 6.27
C ILE A 235 -4.52 17.55 5.24
N CYS A 236 -5.80 17.88 5.42
CA CYS A 236 -6.90 17.63 4.49
C CYS A 236 -7.59 18.92 3.98
N GLY A 237 -6.99 20.10 4.15
CA GLY A 237 -7.61 21.38 3.79
C GLY A 237 -7.60 21.68 2.29
N ARG A 238 -8.76 21.99 1.69
CA ARG A 238 -8.83 22.47 0.30
C ARG A 238 -8.11 23.81 0.17
N ASP A 239 -7.18 23.89 -0.76
CA ASP A 239 -6.34 25.05 -0.99
C ASP A 239 -6.39 25.58 -2.43
N TRP A 240 -7.13 24.92 -3.34
CA TRP A 240 -7.37 25.39 -4.71
C TRP A 240 -8.64 26.24 -4.89
N VAL A 241 -9.61 26.18 -3.98
CA VAL A 241 -10.86 26.98 -4.05
C VAL A 241 -10.85 28.17 -3.07
N PRO A 242 -11.44 29.33 -3.43
CA PRO A 242 -11.71 30.41 -2.49
C PRO A 242 -12.54 29.92 -1.30
N GLY A 243 -12.16 30.31 -0.08
CA GLY A 243 -12.80 29.85 1.17
C GLY A 243 -12.34 28.48 1.66
N GLY A 244 -11.74 27.64 0.81
CA GLY A 244 -11.16 26.34 1.20
C GLY A 244 -12.18 25.32 1.73
N GLY A 245 -12.02 24.94 3.01
CA GLY A 245 -12.81 23.93 3.70
C GLY A 245 -12.27 22.50 3.54
N ASP A 246 -12.87 21.53 4.24
CA ASP A 246 -12.33 20.17 4.37
C ASP A 246 -12.45 19.35 3.06
N HIS A 247 -11.36 18.66 2.67
CA HIS A 247 -11.33 17.69 1.57
C HIS A 247 -11.16 16.23 2.03
N GLY A 248 -11.02 15.99 3.33
CA GLY A 248 -11.05 14.64 3.88
C GLY A 248 -12.34 13.92 3.48
N ASP A 249 -12.31 12.59 3.54
CA ASP A 249 -13.46 11.73 3.30
C ASP A 249 -14.55 12.08 4.36
N PRO A 250 -15.61 12.83 3.99
CA PRO A 250 -16.11 13.96 4.78
C PRO A 250 -17.14 13.57 5.85
N GLY A 251 -17.24 14.41 6.89
CA GLY A 251 -18.15 14.25 8.00
C GLY A 251 -18.42 15.55 8.77
N PRO A 252 -19.32 15.51 9.76
CA PRO A 252 -19.89 16.72 10.35
C PRO A 252 -19.00 17.33 11.46
N TRP A 253 -18.26 18.39 11.13
CA TRP A 253 -17.60 19.26 12.12
C TRP A 253 -18.38 20.55 12.46
N PHE A 254 -19.62 20.67 11.99
CA PHE A 254 -20.35 21.94 11.91
C PHE A 254 -21.31 22.28 13.08
N MET A 255 -21.18 21.64 14.25
CA MET A 255 -22.10 21.85 15.38
C MET A 255 -21.44 22.34 16.69
N ALA A 256 -20.13 22.56 16.73
CA ALA A 256 -19.42 23.06 17.92
C ALA A 256 -19.68 24.54 18.25
N ILE A 257 -20.39 25.29 17.38
CA ILE A 257 -20.56 26.75 17.47
C ILE A 257 -22.03 27.16 17.76
N LEU A 258 -22.96 26.21 17.98
CA LEU A 258 -24.38 26.52 18.24
C LEU A 258 -24.96 25.92 19.54
N PHE A 259 -24.19 25.97 20.63
CA PHE A 259 -24.70 25.90 22.00
C PHE A 259 -24.40 27.24 22.68
N PRO A 260 -25.42 28.05 23.02
CA PRO A 260 -26.55 27.60 23.84
C PRO A 260 -27.94 28.17 23.43
N LEU A 261 -28.88 27.34 22.97
CA LEU A 261 -30.31 27.74 22.87
C LEU A 261 -31.36 26.60 22.71
N LEU A 262 -31.05 25.36 23.14
CA LEU A 262 -32.00 24.22 23.08
C LEU A 262 -32.09 23.49 24.42
N THR A 263 -33.31 23.01 24.75
CA THR A 263 -33.60 22.27 25.99
C THR A 263 -33.34 20.77 25.83
N LEU A 264 -32.99 20.09 26.93
CA LEU A 264 -32.53 18.70 26.93
C LEU A 264 -33.43 17.69 26.16
N PRO A 265 -34.78 17.74 26.23
CA PRO A 265 -35.62 16.77 25.53
C PRO A 265 -35.50 16.86 24.00
N LEU A 266 -35.51 18.08 23.47
CA LEU A 266 -35.35 18.32 22.02
C LEU A 266 -33.92 18.00 21.57
N LEU A 267 -32.92 18.25 22.42
CA LEU A 267 -31.52 17.94 22.15
C LEU A 267 -31.30 16.44 21.90
N HIS A 268 -31.85 15.54 22.73
CA HIS A 268 -31.73 14.10 22.53
C HIS A 268 -32.37 13.63 21.22
N THR A 269 -33.58 14.10 20.90
CA THR A 269 -34.26 13.73 19.64
C THR A 269 -33.52 14.28 18.43
N ALA A 270 -33.03 15.52 18.47
CA ALA A 270 -32.25 16.12 17.39
C ALA A 270 -30.91 15.40 17.15
N ILE A 271 -30.18 15.05 18.23
CA ILE A 271 -28.96 14.23 18.14
C ILE A 271 -29.28 12.87 17.52
N SER A 272 -30.37 12.20 17.94
CA SER A 272 -30.75 10.89 17.40
C SER A 272 -31.15 10.95 15.93
N TYR A 273 -31.83 12.01 15.48
CA TYR A 273 -32.18 12.21 14.07
C TYR A 273 -30.95 12.55 13.23
N ALA A 274 -30.09 13.46 13.69
CA ALA A 274 -28.87 13.84 12.98
C ALA A 274 -27.87 12.67 12.86
N THR A 275 -27.71 11.87 13.92
CA THR A 275 -26.86 10.67 13.90
C THR A 275 -27.47 9.50 13.11
N CYS A 276 -28.76 9.54 12.79
CA CYS A 276 -29.38 8.59 11.86
C CYS A 276 -29.24 9.03 10.40
N LEU A 277 -29.34 10.34 10.10
CA LEU A 277 -29.28 10.88 8.74
C LEU A 277 -27.83 11.04 8.21
N ASN A 278 -26.85 11.38 9.05
CA ASN A 278 -25.48 11.66 8.60
C ASN A 278 -24.62 10.42 8.27
N LYS A 279 -25.10 9.19 8.51
CA LYS A 279 -24.29 7.95 8.35
C LYS A 279 -23.88 7.63 6.90
N ASN A 280 -24.48 8.29 5.91
CA ASN A 280 -24.31 7.95 4.49
C ASN A 280 -23.22 8.76 3.76
N HIS A 281 -22.52 9.67 4.45
CA HIS A 281 -21.53 10.56 3.84
C HIS A 281 -20.08 10.36 4.35
N VAL A 282 -19.91 9.65 5.47
CA VAL A 282 -18.61 9.33 6.10
C VAL A 282 -18.17 7.90 5.80
N ASP A 283 -16.86 7.66 5.66
CA ASP A 283 -16.32 6.29 5.68
C ASP A 283 -15.02 6.09 6.45
N LEU A 284 -13.91 6.75 6.10
CA LEU A 284 -12.62 6.51 6.75
C LEU A 284 -12.62 6.99 8.22
N GLU A 285 -13.14 8.20 8.48
CA GLU A 285 -13.39 8.66 9.85
C GLU A 285 -14.33 7.70 10.59
N ARG A 286 -15.41 7.27 9.93
CA ARG A 286 -16.43 6.43 10.55
C ARG A 286 -15.87 5.08 10.97
N ALA A 287 -15.05 4.46 10.12
CA ALA A 287 -14.38 3.21 10.42
C ALA A 287 -13.42 3.37 11.60
N ILE A 288 -12.58 4.43 11.61
CA ILE A 288 -11.68 4.73 12.73
C ILE A 288 -12.47 4.96 14.03
N SER A 289 -13.53 5.76 13.97
CA SER A 289 -14.40 6.12 15.11
C SER A 289 -15.15 4.93 15.70
N ASP A 290 -15.50 3.94 14.87
CA ASP A 290 -16.11 2.68 15.33
C ASP A 290 -15.06 1.70 15.86
N LEU A 291 -13.91 1.52 15.18
CA LEU A 291 -12.77 0.71 15.66
C LEU A 291 -12.20 1.22 16.99
N GLN A 292 -12.15 2.54 17.21
CA GLN A 292 -11.69 3.15 18.46
C GLN A 292 -12.56 2.79 19.69
N ARG A 293 -13.74 2.18 19.50
CA ARG A 293 -14.57 1.64 20.59
C ARG A 293 -14.28 0.17 20.89
N GLU A 294 -13.45 -0.47 20.07
CA GLU A 294 -13.03 -1.86 20.24
C GLU A 294 -11.62 -1.94 20.85
N ALA A 295 -11.54 -2.39 22.10
CA ALA A 295 -10.29 -2.47 22.85
C ALA A 295 -9.23 -3.46 22.28
N ARG A 296 -9.52 -4.13 21.15
CA ARG A 296 -8.66 -5.14 20.51
C ARG A 296 -7.83 -4.58 19.34
N VAL A 297 -8.23 -3.46 18.72
CA VAL A 297 -7.59 -2.93 17.50
C VAL A 297 -6.76 -1.69 17.81
N SER A 298 -5.43 -1.82 17.83
CA SER A 298 -4.52 -0.68 17.93
C SER A 298 -4.28 -0.06 16.55
N ILE A 299 -4.55 1.24 16.38
CA ILE A 299 -4.36 1.98 15.11
C ILE A 299 -3.37 3.15 15.30
N PRO A 300 -2.07 2.91 15.50
CA PRO A 300 -1.12 3.99 15.81
C PRO A 300 -0.90 4.99 14.66
N LEU A 301 -1.18 4.59 13.42
CA LEU A 301 -0.85 5.37 12.22
C LEU A 301 -1.93 5.20 11.14
N VAL A 302 -2.33 6.32 10.54
CA VAL A 302 -3.23 6.38 9.37
C VAL A 302 -2.51 7.16 8.27
N VAL A 303 -2.17 6.48 7.18
CA VAL A 303 -1.33 6.99 6.09
C VAL A 303 -2.17 7.27 4.84
N PHE A 304 -1.99 8.44 4.22
CA PHE A 304 -2.66 8.83 2.98
C PHE A 304 -1.83 9.81 2.13
N GLY A 305 -2.36 10.21 0.98
CA GLY A 305 -1.78 11.16 0.03
C GLY A 305 -2.84 12.19 -0.45
N HIS A 306 -2.94 12.41 -1.77
CA HIS A 306 -3.84 13.34 -2.50
C HIS A 306 -3.59 14.83 -2.21
N MET A 307 -3.44 15.18 -0.94
CA MET A 307 -3.37 16.55 -0.44
C MET A 307 -1.91 17.03 -0.45
N HIS A 308 -1.40 17.41 -1.62
CA HIS A 308 0.03 17.74 -1.82
C HIS A 308 0.62 18.69 -0.77
N LYS A 309 1.88 18.46 -0.40
CA LYS A 309 2.67 19.28 0.54
C LYS A 309 2.77 20.74 0.14
N SER A 310 2.97 21.01 -1.16
CA SER A 310 3.07 22.35 -1.72
C SER A 310 1.66 22.89 -2.01
N LEU A 311 1.25 23.98 -1.37
CA LEU A 311 -0.09 24.53 -1.55
C LEU A 311 -0.23 25.21 -2.93
N ALA A 312 -1.39 24.99 -3.56
CA ALA A 312 -1.74 25.49 -4.87
C ALA A 312 -1.55 27.01 -4.98
N TYR A 313 -1.13 27.46 -6.17
CA TYR A 313 -0.81 28.86 -6.46
C TYR A 313 0.29 29.45 -5.56
N GLY A 314 1.19 28.62 -5.02
CA GLY A 314 2.33 29.06 -4.22
C GLY A 314 1.97 29.53 -2.80
N ARG A 315 0.84 29.06 -2.24
CA ARG A 315 0.32 29.53 -0.94
C ARG A 315 1.09 29.04 0.30
N GLY A 316 2.25 28.42 0.14
CA GLY A 316 3.09 27.91 1.22
C GLY A 316 3.07 26.38 1.30
N LEU A 317 3.20 25.85 2.52
CA LEU A 317 3.29 24.41 2.79
C LEU A 317 2.15 23.93 3.67
N ARG A 318 1.72 22.68 3.45
CA ARG A 318 0.72 21.97 4.25
C ARG A 318 1.34 21.34 5.50
N LYS A 319 0.53 21.21 6.56
CA LYS A 319 0.82 20.32 7.69
C LYS A 319 0.73 18.86 7.24
N MET A 320 1.86 18.15 7.19
CA MET A 320 1.90 16.75 6.74
C MET A 320 1.53 15.73 7.82
N ILE A 321 1.27 16.19 9.06
CA ILE A 321 0.77 15.36 10.17
C ILE A 321 -0.38 16.03 10.92
N ALA A 322 -1.24 15.21 11.53
CA ALA A 322 -2.22 15.62 12.54
C ALA A 322 -2.39 14.53 13.61
N PHE A 323 -2.98 14.87 14.75
CA PHE A 323 -3.15 13.97 15.89
C PHE A 323 -4.64 13.69 16.15
N GLY A 324 -4.99 12.43 16.36
CA GLY A 324 -6.33 11.99 16.74
C GLY A 324 -6.45 11.64 18.23
N ALA A 325 -7.65 11.19 18.62
CA ALA A 325 -7.85 10.49 19.89
C ALA A 325 -7.00 9.21 19.97
N ASN A 326 -6.82 8.67 21.17
CA ASN A 326 -6.09 7.41 21.43
C ASN A 326 -4.67 7.34 20.82
N HIS A 327 -3.99 8.49 20.70
CA HIS A 327 -2.64 8.63 20.14
C HIS A 327 -2.47 8.21 18.66
N ILE A 328 -3.57 8.13 17.88
CA ILE A 328 -3.48 7.94 16.43
C ILE A 328 -2.76 9.14 15.81
N ILE A 329 -1.74 8.88 14.98
CA ILE A 329 -1.15 9.92 14.11
C ILE A 329 -1.67 9.77 12.68
N TYR A 330 -2.18 10.85 12.13
CA TYR A 330 -2.51 11.01 10.72
C TYR A 330 -1.27 11.48 9.98
N LEU A 331 -0.91 10.79 8.90
CA LEU A 331 0.30 11.03 8.12
C LEU A 331 -0.05 11.16 6.64
N ASN A 332 0.34 12.29 6.05
CA ASN A 332 0.22 12.54 4.62
C ASN A 332 1.61 12.39 3.96
N GLY A 333 1.70 11.54 2.95
CA GLY A 333 2.92 11.23 2.19
C GLY A 333 3.06 11.98 0.86
N ALA A 334 2.13 12.88 0.51
CA ALA A 334 2.05 13.56 -0.79
C ALA A 334 3.11 14.66 -0.99
N VAL A 335 4.38 14.26 -1.10
CA VAL A 335 5.50 15.17 -1.42
C VAL A 335 5.69 15.21 -2.93
N VAL A 336 5.13 16.22 -3.60
CA VAL A 336 5.11 16.33 -5.07
C VAL A 336 5.81 17.61 -5.55
N PRO A 337 6.74 17.55 -6.53
CA PRO A 337 7.35 16.34 -7.09
C PRO A 337 8.20 15.60 -6.05
N ARG A 338 8.28 14.27 -6.13
CA ARG A 338 9.05 13.43 -5.20
C ARG A 338 10.49 13.17 -5.66
N VAL A 339 10.78 13.46 -6.93
CA VAL A 339 12.13 13.41 -7.52
C VAL A 339 12.59 14.84 -7.80
N LYS A 340 13.82 15.18 -7.38
CA LYS A 340 14.54 16.36 -7.87
C LYS A 340 15.82 15.88 -8.55
N PHE A 341 16.18 16.49 -9.68
CA PHE A 341 17.51 16.32 -10.26
C PHE A 341 18.47 17.27 -9.54
N ALA A 342 19.60 16.77 -9.05
CA ALA A 342 20.63 17.62 -8.47
C ALA A 342 21.30 18.42 -9.60
N GLN A 343 21.55 19.71 -9.37
CA GLN A 343 22.27 20.52 -10.35
C GLN A 343 23.73 20.06 -10.43
N THR A 344 24.14 19.57 -11.60
CA THR A 344 25.56 19.42 -11.93
C THR A 344 26.19 20.80 -12.03
N THR A 345 27.15 21.09 -11.15
CA THR A 345 27.86 22.38 -11.13
C THR A 345 28.52 22.63 -12.49
N PRO A 346 28.37 23.80 -13.15
CA PRO A 346 28.92 24.08 -14.50
C PRO A 346 30.45 24.17 -14.62
N GLY A 347 31.22 23.45 -13.80
CA GLY A 347 32.67 23.58 -13.65
C GLY A 347 33.52 22.39 -14.09
N HIS A 348 32.92 21.28 -14.53
CA HIS A 348 33.66 20.03 -14.84
C HIS A 348 33.38 19.40 -16.22
N GLU A 349 32.90 20.18 -17.19
CA GLU A 349 32.93 19.78 -18.61
C GLU A 349 34.34 19.95 -19.23
N GLN A 350 35.33 19.25 -18.68
CA GLN A 350 36.59 18.98 -19.37
C GLN A 350 37.01 17.52 -19.18
N ASN A 351 37.03 16.79 -20.29
CA ASN A 351 37.60 15.44 -20.46
C ASN A 351 36.99 14.31 -19.60
N GLN A 352 35.82 13.81 -20.00
CA GLN A 352 35.52 12.37 -19.91
C GLN A 352 35.28 11.78 -21.30
N PRO A 353 35.65 10.51 -21.56
CA PRO A 353 35.39 9.87 -22.86
C PRO A 353 33.90 9.56 -23.07
N GLU A 354 33.45 9.61 -24.32
CA GLU A 354 32.14 9.10 -24.72
C GLU A 354 32.03 7.60 -24.37
N GLY A 355 31.11 7.26 -23.46
CA GLY A 355 30.88 5.88 -23.00
C GLY A 355 30.59 5.73 -21.50
N SER A 356 30.91 6.74 -20.67
CA SER A 356 30.59 6.73 -19.23
C SER A 356 29.10 7.02 -18.99
N GLY A 357 28.27 5.97 -18.99
CA GLY A 357 26.80 6.05 -18.83
C GLY A 357 26.29 6.41 -17.43
N SER A 358 26.94 7.35 -16.73
CA SER A 358 26.51 7.79 -15.39
C SER A 358 25.26 8.66 -15.48
N ARG A 359 24.12 8.15 -15.01
CA ARG A 359 22.91 8.96 -14.74
C ARG A 359 23.26 10.18 -13.87
N ALA A 360 22.64 11.32 -14.16
CA ALA A 360 22.72 12.52 -13.31
C ALA A 360 22.19 12.20 -11.90
N PRO A 361 22.74 12.82 -10.83
CA PRO A 361 22.31 12.51 -9.47
C PRO A 361 20.86 12.94 -9.22
N THR A 362 20.10 12.13 -8.48
CA THR A 362 18.71 12.44 -8.12
C THR A 362 18.49 12.40 -6.61
N LEU A 363 17.66 13.30 -6.12
CA LEU A 363 17.16 13.32 -4.75
C LEU A 363 15.77 12.69 -4.73
N ARG A 364 15.57 11.70 -3.85
CA ARG A 364 14.35 10.90 -3.71
C ARG A 364 13.70 11.17 -2.36
N ALA A 365 12.49 11.72 -2.35
CA ALA A 365 11.73 11.93 -1.11
C ALA A 365 11.16 10.61 -0.56
N PHE A 366 11.14 10.47 0.76
CA PHE A 366 10.39 9.44 1.48
C PHE A 366 9.88 10.03 2.79
N THR A 367 8.74 9.57 3.29
CA THR A 367 8.32 9.89 4.66
C THR A 367 8.49 8.65 5.53
N ILE A 368 9.41 8.70 6.50
CA ILE A 368 9.80 7.58 7.34
C ILE A 368 9.07 7.68 8.67
N ALA A 369 8.31 6.64 9.02
CA ALA A 369 7.74 6.46 10.35
C ALA A 369 8.48 5.33 11.08
N ASP A 370 9.23 5.68 12.13
CA ASP A 370 9.79 4.71 13.07
C ASP A 370 8.76 4.46 14.17
N LEU A 371 8.32 3.21 14.30
CA LEU A 371 7.46 2.72 15.38
C LEU A 371 8.29 1.90 16.39
N TYR A 372 7.78 1.83 17.62
CA TYR A 372 8.33 1.07 18.74
C TYR A 372 7.19 0.53 19.60
N GLU A 373 7.13 -0.79 19.84
CA GLU A 373 6.06 -1.45 20.62
C GLU A 373 4.63 -1.06 20.20
N GLY A 374 4.42 -0.88 18.89
CA GLY A 374 3.12 -0.49 18.34
C GLY A 374 2.72 0.98 18.55
N ARG A 375 3.62 1.85 19.03
CA ARG A 375 3.47 3.31 19.07
C ARG A 375 4.41 3.97 18.06
N VAL A 376 4.07 5.18 17.60
CA VAL A 376 4.96 5.97 16.72
C VAL A 376 6.00 6.72 17.57
N GLU A 377 7.28 6.56 17.26
CA GLU A 377 8.41 7.23 17.94
C GLU A 377 8.92 8.45 17.18
N LYS A 378 8.96 8.37 15.85
CA LYS A 378 9.45 9.46 14.98
C LYS A 378 8.74 9.42 13.63
N ILE A 379 8.43 10.59 13.09
CA ILE A 379 8.12 10.75 11.67
C ILE A 379 9.07 11.81 11.09
N SER A 380 9.71 11.49 9.97
CA SER A 380 10.55 12.41 9.21
C SER A 380 10.18 12.40 7.73
N GLU A 381 10.20 13.56 7.07
CA GLU A 381 10.46 13.60 5.63
C GLU A 381 11.98 13.51 5.40
N VAL A 382 12.41 12.68 4.45
CA VAL A 382 13.82 12.41 4.18
C VAL A 382 14.06 12.48 2.67
N TRP A 383 15.04 13.28 2.24
CA TRP A 383 15.51 13.31 0.86
C TRP A 383 16.84 12.56 0.76
N VAL A 384 16.83 11.48 -0.03
CA VAL A 384 17.99 10.61 -0.24
C VAL A 384 18.62 10.93 -1.58
N LEU A 385 19.90 11.33 -1.57
CA LEU A 385 20.71 11.49 -2.77
C LEU A 385 21.09 10.11 -3.32
N VAL A 386 20.90 9.90 -4.62
CA VAL A 386 21.34 8.73 -5.37
C VAL A 386 22.23 9.19 -6.51
N SER A 387 23.51 8.79 -6.49
CA SER A 387 24.53 9.23 -7.44
C SER A 387 25.42 8.06 -7.85
N GLY A 388 25.01 7.32 -8.89
CA GLY A 388 25.71 6.13 -9.38
C GLY A 388 25.69 4.99 -8.34
N ALA A 389 26.76 4.92 -7.53
CA ALA A 389 26.92 3.99 -6.40
C ALA A 389 26.87 4.67 -5.01
N ARG A 390 26.93 6.02 -4.94
CA ARG A 390 26.76 6.79 -3.70
C ARG A 390 25.27 6.88 -3.37
N THR A 391 24.91 6.68 -2.11
CA THR A 391 23.54 6.87 -1.61
C THR A 391 23.60 7.33 -0.15
N GLU A 392 22.94 8.45 0.18
CA GLU A 392 22.98 9.09 1.50
C GLU A 392 21.78 9.99 1.75
N VAL A 393 21.51 10.36 3.02
CA VAL A 393 20.53 11.41 3.33
C VAL A 393 21.15 12.78 3.06
N GLU A 394 20.53 13.55 2.17
CA GLU A 394 20.85 14.96 1.93
C GLU A 394 20.13 15.86 2.95
N GLU A 395 18.85 15.57 3.22
CA GLU A 395 17.98 16.38 4.07
C GLU A 395 17.07 15.47 4.93
N GLU A 396 16.96 15.74 6.24
CA GLU A 396 15.92 15.18 7.10
C GLU A 396 15.13 16.30 7.79
N ILE A 397 13.82 16.33 7.55
CA ILE A 397 12.87 17.23 8.23
C ILE A 397 12.05 16.38 9.21
N VAL A 398 12.37 16.48 10.51
CA VAL A 398 11.63 15.75 11.55
C VAL A 398 10.26 16.40 11.76
N LEU A 399 9.19 15.69 11.36
CA LEU A 399 7.80 16.13 11.49
C LEU A 399 7.24 15.85 12.88
N TYR A 400 7.59 14.70 13.46
CA TYR A 400 7.19 14.28 14.79
C TYR A 400 8.30 13.49 15.49
N LYS A 401 8.34 13.60 16.82
CA LYS A 401 9.19 12.80 17.69
C LYS A 401 8.51 12.65 19.04
N HIS A 402 8.38 11.43 19.55
CA HIS A 402 7.77 11.17 20.85
C HIS A 402 8.59 11.89 21.94
N PRO A 403 7.93 12.63 22.86
CA PRO A 403 8.61 13.16 24.05
C PRO A 403 9.25 12.00 24.82
N ARG A 404 10.55 12.09 25.09
CA ARG A 404 11.18 11.16 26.04
C ARG A 404 10.77 11.60 27.44
N GLU A 405 10.13 10.71 28.20
CA GLU A 405 9.91 10.92 29.63
C GLU A 405 11.27 11.04 30.32
N GLN A 406 11.63 12.26 30.72
CA GLN A 406 12.75 12.48 31.62
C GLN A 406 12.37 11.89 32.97
N HIS A 407 12.95 10.72 33.29
CA HIS A 407 12.92 10.21 34.65
C HIS A 407 13.71 11.19 35.53
N MET A 408 12.99 11.89 36.41
CA MET A 408 13.54 12.74 37.48
C MET A 408 13.63 11.94 38.77
#